data_AF-A0A7W8QU64-F1
#
_entry.id   AF-A0A7W8QU64-F1
#
_cell.length_a   1.000
_cell.length_b   1.000
_cell.length_c   1.000
_cell.angle_alpha   90.00
_cell.angle_beta   90.00
_cell.angle_gamma   90.00
#
_symmetry.space_group_name_H-M   'P 1'
#
loop_
_entity.id
_entity.type
_entity.pdbx_description
1 polymer ?
#
loop_
_entity_poly.entity_id
_entity_poly.type
_entity_poly.pdbx_seq_one_letter_code
_entity_poly.pdbx_strand_id
1 'polypeptide(L)' 'MQLRNLNKKAIKDMALVGKIFKEEKDILYRRGEIKGEIKGIEKGRYEEALEIALELKKEGLATEFIAKITKLSIEEIQAL' A
#
# COMPACT_ATOMS: atom_id res chain seq x y z
N MET A 1 39.53 21.04 28.87
CA MET A 1 38.65 21.89 28.02
C MET A 1 38.17 21.24 26.72
N GLN A 2 38.91 20.28 26.13
CA GLN A 2 38.60 19.71 24.80
C GLN A 2 37.27 18.95 24.70
N LEU A 3 36.87 18.23 25.75
CA LEU A 3 35.62 17.44 25.80
C LEU A 3 34.34 18.27 25.59
N ARG A 4 34.27 19.51 26.13
CA ARG A 4 33.10 20.38 25.95
C ARG A 4 32.95 20.90 24.52
N ASN A 5 34.05 21.06 23.80
CA ASN A 5 34.04 21.52 22.41
C ASN A 5 33.64 20.39 21.45
N LEU A 6 34.06 19.15 21.72
CA LEU A 6 33.59 17.96 21.01
C LEU A 6 32.07 17.79 21.14
N ASN A 7 31.55 17.94 22.36
CA ASN A 7 30.13 17.76 22.63
C ASN A 7 29.26 18.80 21.90
N LYS A 8 29.72 20.07 21.87
CA LYS A 8 29.05 21.14 21.09
C LYS A 8 29.06 20.88 19.58
N LYS A 9 30.12 20.27 19.05
CA LYS A 9 30.23 19.93 17.62
C LYS A 9 29.28 18.78 17.26
N ALA A 10 29.27 17.71 18.06
CA ALA A 10 28.35 16.58 17.87
C ALA A 10 26.88 17.02 17.91
N ILE A 11 26.49 17.90 18.84
CA ILE A 11 25.13 18.45 18.91
C ILE A 11 24.77 19.25 17.66
N LYS A 12 25.70 20.06 17.13
CA LYS A 12 25.47 20.81 15.88
C LYS A 12 25.35 19.90 14.66
N ASP A 13 26.21 18.89 14.56
CA ASP A 13 26.20 17.94 13.44
C ASP A 13 24.90 17.11 13.46
N MET A 14 24.43 16.69 14.64
CA MET A 14 23.14 15.99 14.79
C MET A 14 21.95 16.88 14.43
N ALA A 15 21.95 18.15 14.85
CA ALA A 15 20.93 19.12 14.45
C ALA A 15 20.93 19.42 12.94
N LEU A 16 22.10 19.35 12.31
CA LEU A 16 22.25 19.51 10.86
C LEU A 16 21.70 18.30 10.10
N VAL A 17 21.97 17.08 10.57
CA VAL A 17 21.41 15.85 9.99
C VAL A 17 19.88 15.89 10.01
N GLY A 18 19.26 16.30 11.12
CA GLY A 18 17.81 16.45 11.20
C GLY A 18 17.22 17.54 10.29
N LYS A 19 18.03 18.54 9.88
CA LYS A 19 17.62 19.56 8.90
C LYS A 19 17.78 19.11 7.44
N ILE A 20 18.79 18.27 7.16
CA ILE A 20 19.12 17.80 5.82
C ILE A 20 18.29 16.56 5.46
N PHE A 21 18.15 15.63 6.38
CA PHE A 21 17.38 14.40 6.18
C PHE A 21 15.88 14.73 6.27
N LYS A 22 15.22 14.69 5.11
CA LYS A 22 13.77 14.76 5.01
C LYS A 22 13.28 13.39 4.58
N GLU A 23 12.54 12.72 5.44
CA GLU A 23 12.00 11.38 5.20
C GLU A 23 11.22 11.29 3.89
N GLU A 24 10.38 12.29 3.59
CA GLU A 24 9.63 12.40 2.33
C GLU A 24 10.51 12.45 1.07
N LYS A 25 11.79 12.87 1.20
CA LYS A 25 12.76 12.89 0.10
C LYS A 25 13.54 11.58 -0.02
N ASP A 26 13.51 10.74 1.01
CA ASP A 26 14.13 9.43 0.98
C ASP A 26 13.48 8.57 -0.12
N ILE A 27 14.34 7.89 -0.89
CA ILE A 27 13.90 7.12 -2.06
C ILE A 27 13.19 5.84 -1.60
N LEU A 28 13.62 5.24 -0.49
CA LEU A 28 12.99 4.04 0.07
C LEU A 28 11.64 4.40 0.69
N TYR A 29 11.52 5.53 1.37
CA TYR A 29 10.25 6.02 1.90
C TYR A 29 9.22 6.20 0.77
N ARG A 30 9.56 6.99 -0.27
CA ARG A 30 8.67 7.20 -1.42
C ARG A 30 8.32 5.90 -2.15
N ARG A 31 9.26 4.97 -2.26
CA ARG A 31 9.00 3.64 -2.84
C ARG A 31 8.04 2.83 -1.99
N GLY A 32 8.10 2.97 -0.67
CA GLY A 32 7.17 2.36 0.28
C GLY A 32 5.75 2.89 0.07
N GLU A 33 5.59 4.21 0.05
CA GLU A 33 4.30 4.88 -0.17
C GLU A 33 3.64 4.44 -1.48
N ILE A 34 4.37 4.51 -2.60
CA ILE A 34 3.85 4.12 -3.92
C ILE A 34 3.43 2.64 -3.93
N LYS A 35 4.23 1.76 -3.33
CA LYS A 35 3.88 0.33 -3.23
C LYS A 35 2.66 0.11 -2.35
N GLY A 36 2.53 0.85 -1.26
CA GLY A 36 1.39 0.79 -0.36
C GLY A 36 0.11 1.22 -1.07
N GLU A 37 0.16 2.34 -1.78
CA GLU A 37 -0.96 2.87 -2.57
C GLU A 37 -1.41 1.88 -3.65
N ILE A 38 -0.47 1.35 -4.46
CA ILE A 38 -0.80 0.36 -5.50
C ILE A 38 -1.47 -0.88 -4.89
N LYS A 39 -0.90 -1.43 -3.80
CA LYS A 39 -1.48 -2.59 -3.12
C LYS A 39 -2.87 -2.30 -2.56
N GLY A 40 -3.08 -1.10 -2.02
CA GLY A 40 -4.38 -0.67 -1.52
C GLY A 40 -5.43 -0.61 -2.62
N ILE A 41 -5.08 -0.03 -3.77
CA ILE A 41 -5.96 0.04 -4.95
C ILE A 41 -6.27 -1.35 -5.49
N GLU A 42 -5.27 -2.23 -5.64
CA GLU A 42 -5.47 -3.60 -6.12
C GLU A 42 -6.37 -4.40 -5.17
N LYS A 43 -6.13 -4.29 -3.86
CA LYS A 43 -6.96 -4.95 -2.85
C LYS A 43 -8.39 -4.46 -2.87
N GLY A 44 -8.61 -3.14 -2.91
CA GLY A 44 -9.95 -2.56 -2.96
C GLY A 44 -10.74 -2.99 -4.21
N ARG A 45 -10.09 -2.98 -5.38
CA ARG A 45 -10.72 -3.45 -6.63
C ARG A 45 -11.09 -4.94 -6.60
N TYR A 46 -10.28 -5.75 -5.94
CA TYR A 46 -10.56 -7.17 -5.76
C TYR A 46 -11.72 -7.41 -4.79
N GLU A 47 -11.76 -6.69 -3.66
CA GLU A 47 -12.86 -6.75 -2.69
C GLU A 47 -14.19 -6.31 -3.32
N GLU A 48 -14.19 -5.23 -4.11
CA GLU A 48 -15.35 -4.76 -4.86
C GLU A 48 -15.83 -5.80 -5.89
N ALA A 49 -14.90 -6.46 -6.59
CA ALA A 49 -15.24 -7.53 -7.54
C ALA A 49 -15.88 -8.74 -6.86
N LEU A 50 -15.43 -9.10 -5.64
CA LEU A 50 -16.03 -10.16 -4.84
C LEU A 50 -17.44 -9.80 -4.36
N GLU A 51 -17.64 -8.56 -3.92
CA GLU A 51 -18.95 -8.07 -3.48
C GLU A 51 -19.96 -8.11 -4.63
N ILE A 52 -19.57 -7.61 -5.81
CA ILE A 52 -20.38 -7.69 -7.04
C ILE A 52 -20.66 -9.17 -7.39
N ALA A 53 -19.65 -10.05 -7.34
CA ALA A 53 -19.85 -11.47 -7.63
C ALA A 53 -20.87 -12.12 -6.69
N LEU A 54 -20.83 -11.78 -5.38
CA LEU A 54 -21.79 -12.26 -4.38
C LEU A 54 -23.21 -11.79 -4.68
N GLU A 55 -23.39 -10.53 -5.05
CA GLU A 55 -24.71 -10.00 -5.43
C GLU A 55 -25.27 -10.68 -6.68
N LEU A 56 -24.46 -10.78 -7.74
CA LEU A 56 -24.85 -11.46 -8.98
C LEU A 56 -25.17 -12.94 -8.76
N LYS A 57 -24.46 -13.61 -7.84
CA LYS A 57 -24.73 -15.00 -7.46
C LYS A 57 -26.05 -15.13 -6.70
N LYS A 58 -26.38 -14.18 -5.82
CA LYS A 58 -27.70 -14.13 -5.14
C LYS A 58 -28.84 -13.92 -6.11
N GLU A 59 -28.62 -13.17 -7.19
CA GLU A 59 -29.59 -12.98 -8.28
C GLU A 59 -29.76 -14.23 -9.17
N GLY A 60 -28.92 -15.26 -8.99
CA GLY A 60 -29.02 -16.51 -9.74
C GLY A 60 -28.40 -16.46 -11.14
N LEU A 61 -27.49 -15.51 -11.39
CA LEU A 61 -26.78 -15.42 -12.66
C LEU A 61 -25.77 -16.56 -12.83
N ALA A 62 -25.52 -16.92 -14.10
CA ALA A 62 -24.59 -17.99 -14.44
C ALA A 62 -23.15 -17.65 -14.02
N THR A 63 -22.43 -18.61 -13.46
CA THR A 63 -21.05 -18.47 -12.98
C THR A 63 -20.09 -17.97 -14.07
N GLU A 64 -20.28 -18.39 -15.31
CA GLU A 64 -19.46 -17.96 -16.46
C GLU A 64 -19.67 -16.48 -16.78
N PHE A 65 -20.90 -15.97 -16.57
CA PHE A 65 -21.23 -14.57 -16.77
C PHE A 65 -20.63 -13.70 -15.66
N ILE A 66 -20.73 -14.15 -14.41
CA ILE A 66 -20.13 -13.48 -13.25
C ILE A 66 -18.61 -13.40 -13.42
N ALA A 67 -17.95 -14.48 -13.83
CA ALA A 67 -16.51 -14.52 -14.11
C ALA A 67 -16.11 -13.51 -15.18
N LYS A 68 -16.92 -13.38 -16.25
CA LYS A 68 -16.66 -12.42 -17.32
C LYS A 68 -16.78 -10.96 -16.87
N ILE A 69 -17.72 -10.64 -15.99
CA ILE A 69 -17.93 -9.26 -15.49
C ILE A 69 -16.87 -8.90 -14.45
N THR A 70 -16.69 -9.74 -13.45
CA THR A 70 -15.84 -9.46 -12.28
C THR A 70 -14.37 -9.74 -12.53
N LYS A 71 -14.05 -10.46 -13.62
CA LYS A 71 -12.70 -10.95 -13.97
C LYS A 71 -12.10 -11.88 -12.92
N LEU A 72 -12.92 -12.39 -12.01
CA LEU A 72 -12.57 -13.43 -11.07
C LEU A 72 -12.52 -14.79 -11.77
N SER A 73 -11.76 -15.71 -11.20
CA SER A 73 -11.79 -17.10 -11.65
C SER A 73 -13.12 -17.76 -11.29
N ILE A 74 -13.50 -18.77 -12.07
CA ILE A 74 -14.71 -19.56 -11.79
C ILE A 74 -14.60 -20.26 -10.43
N GLU A 75 -13.40 -20.72 -10.07
CA GLU A 75 -13.11 -21.36 -8.78
C GLU A 75 -13.38 -20.42 -7.61
N GLU A 76 -12.94 -19.16 -7.69
CA GLU A 76 -13.24 -18.13 -6.67
C GLU A 76 -14.74 -17.89 -6.54
N ILE A 77 -15.47 -17.80 -7.66
CA ILE A 77 -16.91 -17.55 -7.64
C ILE A 77 -17.70 -18.76 -7.10
N GLN A 78 -17.22 -19.98 -7.34
CA GLN A 78 -17.81 -21.19 -6.76
C GLN A 78 -17.57 -21.27 -5.24
N ALA A 79 -16.43 -20.78 -4.77
CA ALA A 79 -16.07 -20.73 -3.35
C ALA A 79 -16.79 -19.63 -2.54
N LEU A 80 -17.29 -18.58 -3.20
CA LEU A 80 -18.13 -17.51 -2.61
C LEU A 80 -19.47 -18.04 -2.08
#